data_AF-J9HGD2-F1
#
_entry.id   AF-J9HGD2-F1
#
_cell.length_a   1.000
_cell.length_b   1.000
_cell.length_c   1.000
_cell.angle_alpha   90.00
_cell.angle_beta   90.00
_cell.angle_gamma   90.00
#
_symmetry.space_group_name_H-M   'P 1'
#
loop_
_entity.id
_entity.type
_entity.pdbx_description
1 polymer ?
#
loop_
_entity_poly.entity_id
_entity_poly.type
_entity_poly.pdbx_seq_one_letter_code
_entity_poly.pdbx_strand_id
1 'polypeptide(L)'
;MVWPNGSLAKIRLLRDGLEESVNRYLDRDHFRCLDLVIIGGGIENSREPWKRFCMTLYRLLGAYQFFVAMFKFVFDLHHQEDRITLYATVLVFVGFLICFVRIFTVQHNSEAIEQCKKFVLSRRCKSGDPDFDATVHKEASRTTSHGVLALILFFCCNQFLIWIPCAARDRVFGIPRQFHDLGPTFTIPMQQMFIVTLAFFWDCRLFYATIMMSVLLMGLRGELSIISHGFETLISRARHVQDAKRGPSPNAVQLEYLELTLKPVLKQHIEFLKIIGLLKPFVNYAFAITYYCPMILVAVLVYMLIRDGSITNALLCASTAMSYVLECYWWCYLIDSLQDQAAKIADSVSGVIFELSHSSVDHSGYLEMRTSLMIVQIYTSTQSGWFSCAGNFPVSIEAFKNF
;
A
#
# COMPACT_ATOMS: atom_id res chain seq x y z
N MET A 1 27.96 -16.35 38.32
CA MET A 1 28.06 -15.24 37.34
C MET A 1 26.78 -14.44 37.42
N VAL A 2 26.79 -13.32 38.15
CA VAL A 2 25.65 -12.42 38.32
C VAL A 2 25.76 -11.35 37.24
N TRP A 3 24.86 -11.38 36.26
CA TRP A 3 24.78 -10.32 35.25
C TRP A 3 24.36 -9.00 35.93
N PRO A 4 25.00 -7.86 35.64
CA PRO A 4 24.69 -6.60 36.31
C PRO A 4 23.33 -6.06 35.80
N ASN A 5 22.36 -5.94 36.71
CA ASN A 5 21.01 -5.40 36.49
C ASN A 5 20.97 -4.01 35.81
N GLY A 6 22.07 -3.26 35.81
CA GLY A 6 22.18 -1.95 35.14
C GLY A 6 22.16 -1.99 33.61
N SER A 7 22.54 -3.12 32.98
CA SER A 7 22.56 -3.23 31.51
C SER A 7 21.15 -3.31 30.92
N LEU A 8 20.25 -4.09 31.56
CA LEU A 8 18.87 -4.26 31.11
C LEU A 8 18.03 -2.98 31.24
N ALA A 9 18.25 -2.19 32.29
CA ALA A 9 17.59 -0.90 32.47
C ALA A 9 18.01 0.13 31.42
N LYS A 10 19.30 0.13 31.05
CA LYS A 10 19.85 1.02 30.00
C LYS A 10 19.34 0.63 28.61
N ILE A 11 19.18 -0.66 28.34
CA ILE A 11 18.58 -1.18 27.09
C ILE A 11 17.08 -0.85 27.01
N ARG A 12 16.33 -0.89 28.12
CA ARG A 12 14.93 -0.44 28.13
C ARG A 12 14.82 1.06 27.86
N LEU A 13 15.59 1.90 28.55
CA LEU A 13 15.57 3.35 28.32
C LEU A 13 15.95 3.74 26.88
N LEU A 14 16.92 3.03 26.28
CA LEU A 14 17.27 3.23 24.87
C LEU A 14 16.16 2.76 23.92
N ARG A 15 15.48 1.66 24.24
CA ARG A 15 14.33 1.18 23.47
C ARG A 15 13.17 2.15 23.55
N ASP A 16 12.82 2.60 24.75
CA ASP A 16 11.69 3.50 25.00
C ASP A 16 11.95 4.87 24.35
N GLY A 17 13.19 5.37 24.42
CA GLY A 17 13.59 6.59 23.73
C GLY A 17 13.61 6.46 22.21
N LEU A 18 14.01 5.30 21.68
CA LEU A 18 13.94 5.01 20.24
C LEU A 18 12.49 4.88 19.78
N GLU A 19 11.63 4.18 20.53
CA GLU A 19 10.20 4.06 20.25
C GLU A 19 9.52 5.43 20.28
N GLU A 20 9.85 6.29 21.23
CA GLU A 20 9.27 7.64 21.30
C GLU A 20 9.78 8.55 20.17
N SER A 21 11.05 8.43 19.78
CA SER A 21 11.62 9.15 18.64
C SER A 21 11.01 8.70 17.32
N VAL A 22 10.87 7.38 17.14
CA VAL A 22 10.20 6.77 15.99
C VAL A 22 8.74 7.20 15.99
N ASN A 23 7.99 7.04 17.07
CA ASN A 23 6.59 7.46 17.15
C ASN A 23 6.41 8.95 16.85
N ARG A 24 7.28 9.83 17.34
CA ARG A 24 7.26 11.26 16.99
C ARG A 24 7.56 11.53 15.50
N TYR A 25 8.43 10.73 14.90
CA TYR A 25 8.71 10.82 13.46
C TYR A 25 7.53 10.30 12.62
N LEU A 26 6.85 9.24 13.08
CA LEU A 26 5.70 8.59 12.44
C LEU A 26 4.39 9.39 12.60
N ASP A 27 4.22 10.14 13.68
CA ASP A 27 3.00 10.90 13.96
C ASP A 27 2.89 12.20 13.13
N ARG A 28 3.99 12.69 12.53
CA ARG A 28 3.97 13.99 11.83
C ARG A 28 3.30 13.97 10.46
N ASP A 29 3.46 12.90 9.68
CA ASP A 29 3.04 12.86 8.28
C ASP A 29 2.78 11.42 7.80
N HIS A 30 1.54 11.14 7.37
CA HIS A 30 1.08 9.83 6.88
C HIS A 30 1.93 9.24 5.75
N PHE A 31 2.52 10.10 4.92
CA PHE A 31 3.29 9.68 3.74
C PHE A 31 4.80 9.62 3.98
N ARG A 32 5.31 10.00 5.16
CA ARG A 32 6.75 10.21 5.35
C ARG A 32 7.58 8.93 5.34
N CYS A 33 6.99 7.81 5.76
CA CYS A 33 7.64 6.50 5.64
C CYS A 33 7.81 6.05 4.19
N LEU A 34 6.95 6.51 3.27
CA LEU A 34 7.09 6.22 1.86
C LEU A 34 8.38 6.81 1.28
N ASP A 35 8.82 7.97 1.78
CA ASP A 35 10.05 8.62 1.35
C ASP A 35 11.28 7.73 1.60
N LEU A 36 11.29 6.96 2.69
CA LEU A 36 12.36 6.00 2.99
C LEU A 36 12.48 4.92 1.91
N VAL A 37 11.36 4.42 1.41
CA VAL A 37 11.32 3.42 0.33
C VAL A 37 11.71 4.03 -1.01
N ILE A 38 11.23 5.26 -1.28
CA ILE A 38 11.59 6.02 -2.49
C ILE A 38 13.10 6.27 -2.53
N ILE A 39 13.69 6.63 -1.39
CA ILE A 39 15.15 6.79 -1.21
C ILE A 39 15.85 5.44 -1.38
N GLY A 40 15.38 4.40 -0.69
CA GLY A 40 15.96 3.05 -0.73
C GLY A 40 15.96 2.41 -2.12
N GLY A 41 14.96 2.71 -2.94
CA GLY A 41 14.90 2.29 -4.36
C GLY A 41 15.59 3.25 -5.34
N GLY A 42 16.12 4.38 -4.87
CA GLY A 42 16.73 5.41 -5.72
C GLY A 42 15.75 6.07 -6.69
N ILE A 43 14.46 6.15 -6.32
CA ILE A 43 13.38 6.72 -7.14
C ILE A 43 13.29 8.24 -6.92
N GLU A 44 13.73 8.74 -5.77
CA GLU A 44 13.62 10.16 -5.40
C GLU A 44 14.31 11.09 -6.40
N ASN A 45 13.60 12.10 -6.90
CA ASN A 45 14.20 13.21 -7.63
C ASN A 45 14.39 14.41 -6.68
N SER A 46 15.50 14.39 -5.95
CA SER A 46 15.85 15.49 -5.04
C SER A 46 16.29 16.73 -5.82
N ARG A 47 15.91 17.93 -5.32
CA ARG A 47 16.31 19.22 -5.89
C ARG A 47 17.72 19.65 -5.46
N GLU A 48 18.22 19.12 -4.35
CA GLU A 48 19.55 19.45 -3.83
C GLU A 48 20.65 18.78 -4.67
N PRO A 49 21.70 19.51 -5.07
CA PRO A 49 22.71 19.01 -6.01
C PRO A 49 23.50 17.81 -5.44
N TRP A 50 23.84 17.83 -4.15
CA TRP A 50 24.54 16.73 -3.50
C TRP A 50 23.70 15.45 -3.43
N LYS A 51 22.44 15.56 -2.96
CA LYS A 51 21.51 14.42 -2.93
C LYS A 51 21.25 13.88 -4.34
N ARG A 52 21.10 14.75 -5.33
CA ARG A 52 20.94 14.36 -6.74
C ARG A 52 22.16 13.59 -7.25
N PHE A 53 23.37 14.01 -6.91
CA PHE A 53 24.59 13.29 -7.28
C PHE A 53 24.62 11.89 -6.65
N CYS A 54 24.38 11.78 -5.33
CA CYS A 54 24.30 10.49 -4.63
C CYS A 54 23.23 9.57 -5.23
N MET A 55 22.03 10.09 -5.51
CA MET A 55 20.94 9.33 -6.14
C MET A 55 21.29 8.89 -7.56
N THR A 56 22.01 9.72 -8.32
CA THR A 56 22.48 9.36 -9.66
C THR A 56 23.47 8.22 -9.59
N LEU A 57 24.44 8.28 -8.67
CA LEU A 57 25.40 7.20 -8.44
C LEU A 57 24.69 5.90 -8.03
N TYR A 58 23.68 5.99 -7.16
CA TYR A 58 22.90 4.84 -6.73
C TYR A 58 22.05 4.22 -7.85
N ARG A 59 21.50 5.05 -8.76
CA ARG A 59 20.83 4.57 -9.98
C ARG A 59 21.80 3.92 -10.95
N LEU A 60 23.01 4.43 -11.09
CA LEU A 60 24.07 3.82 -11.91
C LEU A 60 24.45 2.43 -11.38
N LEU A 61 24.51 2.26 -10.05
CA LEU A 61 24.70 0.96 -9.42
C LEU A 61 23.56 -0.02 -9.77
N GLY A 62 22.31 0.46 -9.75
CA GLY A 62 21.16 -0.33 -10.21
C GLY A 62 21.22 -0.71 -11.69
N ALA A 63 21.63 0.23 -12.56
CA ALA A 63 21.82 -0.04 -13.98
C ALA A 63 22.93 -1.10 -14.19
N TYR A 64 24.04 -0.99 -13.47
CA TYR A 64 25.10 -1.98 -13.45
C TYR A 64 24.57 -3.36 -13.05
N GLN A 65 23.79 -3.48 -11.97
CA GLN A 65 23.19 -4.74 -11.54
C GLN A 65 22.26 -5.34 -12.62
N PHE A 66 21.44 -4.50 -13.26
CA PHE A 66 20.58 -4.92 -14.35
C PHE A 66 21.40 -5.48 -15.54
N PHE A 67 22.45 -4.77 -15.97
CA PHE A 67 23.31 -5.24 -17.05
C PHE A 67 24.03 -6.54 -16.71
N VAL A 68 24.53 -6.70 -15.48
CA VAL A 68 25.15 -7.96 -15.04
C VAL A 68 24.16 -9.12 -15.12
N ALA A 69 22.92 -8.93 -14.66
CA ALA A 69 21.88 -9.96 -14.77
C ALA A 69 21.48 -10.25 -16.22
N MET A 70 21.39 -9.21 -17.06
CA MET A 70 21.11 -9.35 -18.49
C MET A 70 22.23 -10.12 -19.21
N PHE A 71 23.50 -9.79 -18.95
CA PHE A 71 24.63 -10.52 -19.52
C PHE A 71 24.65 -11.97 -19.04
N LYS A 72 24.38 -12.22 -17.75
CA LYS A 72 24.25 -13.58 -17.22
C LYS A 72 23.18 -14.37 -17.95
N PHE A 73 21.99 -13.80 -18.11
CA PHE A 73 20.90 -14.41 -18.87
C PHE A 73 21.30 -14.74 -20.32
N VAL A 74 21.91 -13.80 -21.04
CA VAL A 74 22.34 -14.00 -22.44
C VAL A 74 23.43 -15.07 -22.54
N PHE A 75 24.41 -15.07 -21.63
CA PHE A 75 25.48 -16.05 -21.63
C PHE A 75 24.98 -17.45 -21.30
N ASP A 76 24.12 -17.60 -20.29
CA ASP A 76 23.54 -18.89 -19.90
C ASP A 76 22.64 -19.46 -21.01
N LEU A 77 21.91 -18.59 -21.71
CA LEU A 77 21.08 -18.95 -22.85
C LEU A 77 21.93 -19.45 -24.03
N HIS A 78 23.05 -18.77 -24.33
CA HIS A 78 23.91 -19.09 -25.46
C HIS A 78 24.78 -20.33 -25.23
N HIS A 79 25.29 -20.52 -24.01
CA HIS A 79 26.23 -21.60 -23.70
C HIS A 79 25.57 -22.90 -23.20
N GLN A 80 24.22 -22.96 -23.20
CA GLN A 80 23.44 -24.09 -22.72
C GLN A 80 23.90 -24.58 -21.34
N GLU A 81 24.06 -23.64 -20.39
CA GLU A 81 24.36 -24.00 -19.00
C GLU A 81 23.24 -24.86 -18.38
N ASP A 82 23.53 -25.47 -17.22
CA ASP A 82 22.58 -26.27 -16.45
C ASP A 82 21.20 -25.62 -16.42
N ARG A 83 20.15 -26.39 -16.76
CA ARG A 83 18.78 -25.87 -16.89
C ARG A 83 18.31 -25.11 -15.63
N ILE A 84 18.78 -25.53 -14.45
CA ILE A 84 18.45 -24.89 -13.17
C ILE A 84 19.03 -23.47 -13.10
N THR A 85 20.28 -23.28 -13.54
CA THR A 85 20.93 -21.97 -13.60
C THR A 85 20.22 -21.05 -14.59
N LEU A 86 19.84 -21.58 -15.76
CA LEU A 86 19.05 -20.82 -16.74
C LEU A 86 17.70 -20.35 -16.17
N TYR A 87 16.96 -21.21 -15.45
CA TYR A 87 15.71 -20.80 -14.81
C TYR A 87 15.93 -19.75 -13.72
N ALA A 88 17.02 -19.86 -12.95
CA ALA A 88 17.39 -18.88 -11.93
C ALA A 88 17.65 -17.49 -12.55
N THR A 89 18.37 -17.44 -13.67
CA THR A 89 18.71 -16.17 -14.32
C THR A 89 17.54 -15.54 -15.04
N VAL A 90 16.68 -16.36 -15.66
CA VAL A 90 15.38 -15.90 -16.16
C VAL A 90 14.55 -15.29 -15.03
N LEU A 91 14.48 -15.94 -13.87
CA LEU A 91 13.71 -15.45 -12.72
C LEU A 91 14.19 -14.07 -12.26
N VAL A 92 15.51 -13.90 -12.07
CA VAL A 92 16.09 -12.61 -11.66
C VAL A 92 15.84 -11.54 -12.71
N PHE A 93 16.05 -11.85 -13.99
CA PHE A 93 15.82 -10.91 -15.08
C PHE A 93 14.35 -10.47 -15.19
N VAL A 94 13.42 -11.42 -15.14
CA VAL A 94 11.98 -11.13 -15.11
C VAL A 94 11.60 -10.35 -13.86
N GLY A 95 12.18 -10.65 -12.70
CA GLY A 95 12.00 -9.88 -11.46
C GLY A 95 12.38 -8.41 -11.63
N PHE A 96 13.49 -8.12 -12.30
CA PHE A 96 13.89 -6.74 -12.63
C PHE A 96 12.92 -6.07 -13.61
N LEU A 97 12.45 -6.79 -14.64
CA LEU A 97 11.43 -6.26 -15.55
C LEU A 97 10.14 -5.90 -14.81
N ILE A 98 9.70 -6.73 -13.88
CA ILE A 98 8.53 -6.45 -13.03
C ILE A 98 8.76 -5.19 -12.20
N CYS A 99 9.95 -4.98 -11.64
CA CYS A 99 10.29 -3.74 -10.93
C CYS A 99 10.10 -2.50 -11.83
N PHE A 100 10.56 -2.55 -13.08
CA PHE A 100 10.36 -1.46 -14.03
C PHE A 100 8.88 -1.23 -14.36
N VAL A 101 8.12 -2.30 -14.58
CA VAL A 101 6.67 -2.22 -14.84
C VAL A 101 5.93 -1.60 -13.64
N ARG A 102 6.27 -2.00 -12.41
CA ARG A 102 5.69 -1.43 -11.18
C ARG A 102 6.04 0.06 -11.02
N ILE A 103 7.29 0.45 -11.24
CA ILE A 103 7.70 1.87 -11.21
C ILE A 103 6.97 2.67 -12.29
N PHE A 104 6.91 2.15 -13.52
CA PHE A 104 6.21 2.79 -14.62
C PHE A 104 4.72 2.99 -14.30
N THR A 105 4.07 2.00 -13.69
CA THR A 105 2.66 2.08 -13.29
C THR A 105 2.41 3.22 -12.31
N VAL A 106 3.31 3.40 -11.33
CA VAL A 106 3.23 4.52 -10.37
C VAL A 106 3.49 5.87 -11.05
N GLN A 107 4.48 5.94 -11.93
CA GLN A 107 4.83 7.18 -12.64
C GLN A 107 3.72 7.61 -13.61
N HIS A 108 3.13 6.66 -14.35
CA HIS A 108 2.04 6.91 -15.28
C HIS A 108 0.80 7.47 -14.57
N ASN A 109 0.54 7.04 -13.34
CA ASN A 109 -0.58 7.51 -12.51
C ASN A 109 -0.16 8.58 -11.48
N SER A 110 0.99 9.22 -11.66
CA SER A 110 1.57 10.14 -10.66
C SER A 110 0.67 11.33 -10.35
N GLU A 111 -0.05 11.86 -11.34
CA GLU A 111 -0.98 12.97 -11.14
C GLU A 111 -2.16 12.58 -10.24
N ALA A 112 -2.80 11.44 -10.52
CA ALA A 112 -3.91 10.92 -9.71
C ALA A 112 -3.45 10.61 -8.26
N ILE A 113 -2.26 10.04 -8.12
CA ILE A 113 -1.63 9.78 -6.83
C ILE A 113 -1.40 11.08 -6.07
N GLU A 114 -0.87 12.12 -6.72
CA GLU A 114 -0.59 13.41 -6.09
C GLU A 114 -1.88 14.13 -5.66
N GLN A 115 -2.94 14.04 -6.46
CA GLN A 115 -4.26 14.56 -6.08
C GLN A 115 -4.82 13.83 -4.85
N CYS A 116 -4.69 12.50 -4.81
CA CYS A 116 -5.10 11.70 -3.66
C CYS A 116 -4.27 12.03 -2.40
N LYS A 117 -2.95 12.20 -2.54
CA LYS A 117 -2.06 12.62 -1.44
C LYS A 117 -2.49 13.97 -0.87
N LYS A 118 -2.71 14.95 -1.75
CA LYS A 118 -3.17 16.29 -1.36
C LYS A 118 -4.52 16.23 -0.65
N PHE A 119 -5.44 15.40 -1.12
CA PHE A 119 -6.74 15.21 -0.48
C PHE A 119 -6.58 14.69 0.96
N VAL A 120 -5.88 13.58 1.16
CA VAL A 120 -5.63 12.98 2.49
C VAL A 120 -4.85 13.94 3.41
N LEU A 121 -3.84 14.65 2.89
CA LEU A 121 -3.08 15.61 3.69
C LEU A 121 -3.87 16.85 4.07
N SER A 122 -4.85 17.24 3.24
CA SER A 122 -5.64 18.45 3.48
C SER A 122 -6.62 18.33 4.64
N ARG A 123 -6.89 17.10 5.13
CA ARG A 123 -7.81 16.80 6.26
C ARG A 123 -9.12 17.59 6.16
N ARG A 124 -9.71 17.58 4.96
CA ARG A 124 -10.90 18.37 4.63
C ARG A 124 -12.18 17.74 5.16
N CYS A 125 -12.21 16.42 5.34
CA CYS A 125 -13.35 15.72 5.90
C CYS A 125 -13.46 16.04 7.39
N LYS A 126 -14.70 16.19 7.87
CA LYS A 126 -14.98 16.53 9.28
C LYS A 126 -16.23 15.78 9.70
N SER A 127 -16.13 15.00 10.77
CA SER A 127 -17.29 14.31 11.35
C SER A 127 -18.15 15.21 12.24
N GLY A 128 -17.60 16.36 12.66
CA GLY A 128 -18.20 17.21 13.69
C GLY A 128 -17.81 16.81 15.12
N ASP A 129 -16.88 15.86 15.26
CA ASP A 129 -16.15 15.51 16.48
C ASP A 129 -14.63 15.57 16.19
N PRO A 130 -13.93 16.61 16.67
CA PRO A 130 -12.50 16.80 16.37
C PRO A 130 -11.60 15.75 17.07
N ASP A 131 -12.03 15.18 18.20
CA ASP A 131 -11.24 14.19 18.94
C ASP A 131 -11.28 12.84 18.23
N PHE A 132 -12.45 12.48 17.70
CA PHE A 132 -12.59 11.32 16.81
C PHE A 132 -11.75 11.47 15.55
N ASP A 133 -11.86 12.60 14.85
CA ASP A 133 -11.12 12.86 13.60
C ASP A 133 -9.60 12.78 13.82
N ALA A 134 -9.09 13.37 14.90
CA ALA A 134 -7.67 13.30 15.26
C ALA A 134 -7.21 11.86 15.55
N THR A 135 -8.06 11.08 16.22
CA THR A 135 -7.75 9.68 16.57
C THR A 135 -7.67 8.81 15.31
N VAL A 136 -8.63 8.94 14.39
CA VAL A 136 -8.65 8.17 13.13
C VAL A 136 -7.42 8.50 12.27
N HIS A 137 -7.07 9.79 12.12
CA HIS A 137 -5.88 10.16 11.37
C HIS A 137 -4.59 9.61 12.00
N LYS A 138 -4.50 9.64 13.34
CA LYS A 138 -3.35 9.10 14.06
C LYS A 138 -3.23 7.59 13.88
N GLU A 139 -4.33 6.86 14.00
CA GLU A 139 -4.37 5.40 13.81
C GLU A 139 -3.98 5.01 12.38
N ALA A 140 -4.51 5.72 11.37
CA ALA A 140 -4.17 5.49 9.96
C ALA A 140 -2.67 5.74 9.69
N SER A 141 -2.11 6.84 10.21
CA SER A 141 -0.68 7.16 10.07
C SER A 141 0.20 6.12 10.77
N ARG A 142 -0.16 5.73 12.00
CA ARG A 142 0.60 4.75 12.78
C ARG A 142 0.60 3.37 12.13
N THR A 143 -0.56 2.90 11.68
CA THR A 143 -0.68 1.58 11.04
C THR A 143 0.10 1.53 9.75
N THR A 144 0.00 2.58 8.93
CA THR A 144 0.75 2.69 7.68
C THR A 144 2.26 2.70 7.95
N SER A 145 2.69 3.53 8.90
CA SER A 145 4.09 3.67 9.30
C SER A 145 4.70 2.37 9.80
N HIS A 146 4.00 1.66 10.69
CA HIS A 146 4.42 0.35 11.17
C HIS A 146 4.51 -0.68 10.04
N GLY A 147 3.54 -0.69 9.11
CA GLY A 147 3.56 -1.57 7.95
C GLY A 147 4.78 -1.33 7.06
N VAL A 148 5.09 -0.06 6.75
CA VAL A 148 6.27 0.29 5.95
C VAL A 148 7.57 -0.06 6.68
N LEU A 149 7.66 0.21 7.99
CA LEU A 149 8.84 -0.13 8.78
C LEU A 149 9.07 -1.66 8.83
N ALA A 150 8.00 -2.44 8.98
CA ALA A 150 8.08 -3.91 8.95
C ALA A 150 8.58 -4.42 7.59
N LEU A 151 8.16 -3.81 6.48
CA LEU A 151 8.66 -4.12 5.15
C LEU A 151 10.13 -3.75 4.97
N ILE A 152 10.56 -2.58 5.46
CA ILE A 152 11.98 -2.19 5.44
C ILE A 152 12.82 -3.19 6.24
N LEU A 153 12.35 -3.60 7.42
CA LEU A 153 13.02 -4.62 8.22
C LEU A 153 13.10 -5.96 7.47
N PHE A 154 12.03 -6.35 6.78
CA PHE A 154 12.01 -7.53 5.92
C PHE A 154 13.05 -7.44 4.79
N PHE A 155 13.17 -6.30 4.10
CA PHE A 155 14.19 -6.08 3.06
C PHE A 155 15.62 -6.19 3.62
N CYS A 156 15.85 -5.62 4.81
CA CYS A 156 17.13 -5.75 5.50
C CYS A 156 17.43 -7.23 5.83
N CYS A 157 16.47 -7.96 6.36
CA CYS A 157 16.61 -9.40 6.64
C CYS A 157 16.92 -10.20 5.37
N ASN A 158 16.23 -9.95 4.27
CA ASN A 158 16.53 -10.56 2.97
C ASN A 158 17.95 -10.26 2.51
N GLN A 159 18.39 -9.00 2.66
CA GLN A 159 19.74 -8.59 2.32
C GLN A 159 20.80 -9.31 3.17
N PHE A 160 20.56 -9.49 4.47
CA PHE A 160 21.43 -10.28 5.34
C PHE A 160 21.47 -11.76 4.95
N LEU A 161 20.34 -12.35 4.55
CA LEU A 161 20.29 -13.73 4.07
C LEU A 161 21.10 -13.92 2.79
N ILE A 162 21.03 -12.98 1.85
CA ILE A 162 21.80 -13.02 0.59
C ILE A 162 23.32 -12.89 0.84
N TRP A 163 23.74 -12.23 1.93
CA TRP A 163 25.16 -12.15 2.28
C TRP A 163 25.75 -13.50 2.70
N ILE A 164 24.93 -14.43 3.20
CA ILE A 164 25.41 -15.75 3.63
C ILE A 164 25.90 -16.53 2.41
N PRO A 165 27.20 -16.88 2.33
CA PRO A 165 27.74 -17.61 1.19
C PRO A 165 27.19 -19.04 1.16
N CYS A 166 26.51 -19.39 0.08
CA CYS A 166 26.03 -20.73 -0.20
C CYS A 166 26.00 -21.01 -1.71
N ALA A 167 26.05 -22.29 -2.09
CA ALA A 167 26.04 -22.69 -3.50
C ALA A 167 24.77 -22.21 -4.24
N ALA A 168 23.64 -22.13 -3.55
CA ALA A 168 22.39 -21.60 -4.10
C ALA A 168 22.50 -20.11 -4.46
N ARG A 169 23.10 -19.30 -3.57
CA ARG A 169 23.36 -17.88 -3.82
C ARG A 169 24.23 -17.70 -5.06
N ASP A 170 25.29 -18.47 -5.21
CA ASP A 170 26.21 -18.32 -6.35
C ASP A 170 25.58 -18.73 -7.68
N ARG A 171 24.64 -19.69 -7.66
CA ARG A 171 23.83 -20.02 -8.85
C ARG A 171 22.91 -18.87 -9.25
N VAL A 172 22.16 -18.31 -8.30
CA VAL A 172 21.14 -17.28 -8.59
C VAL A 172 21.77 -15.89 -8.80
N PHE A 173 22.72 -15.50 -7.96
CA PHE A 173 23.28 -14.15 -7.88
C PHE A 173 24.78 -14.06 -8.22
N GLY A 174 25.41 -15.15 -8.67
CA GLY A 174 26.80 -15.13 -9.11
C GLY A 174 26.99 -14.36 -10.42
N ILE A 175 28.18 -13.78 -10.61
CA ILE A 175 28.56 -13.15 -11.88
C ILE A 175 28.73 -14.20 -12.98
N PRO A 176 28.58 -13.83 -14.27
CA PRO A 176 28.84 -14.72 -15.39
C PRO A 176 30.28 -15.24 -15.38
N ARG A 177 30.46 -16.54 -15.67
CA ARG A 177 31.77 -17.20 -15.55
C ARG A 177 32.84 -16.59 -16.44
N GLN A 178 32.43 -16.03 -17.58
CA GLN A 178 33.28 -15.35 -18.56
C GLN A 178 33.98 -14.11 -17.98
N PHE A 179 33.41 -13.50 -16.93
CA PHE A 179 34.09 -12.40 -16.24
C PHE A 179 35.27 -12.87 -15.39
N HIS A 180 35.34 -14.16 -15.00
CA HIS A 180 36.50 -14.70 -14.28
C HIS A 180 37.80 -14.66 -15.09
N ASP A 181 37.70 -14.59 -16.43
CA ASP A 181 38.85 -14.45 -17.32
C ASP A 181 39.55 -13.08 -17.16
N LEU A 182 38.86 -12.07 -16.62
CA LEU A 182 39.45 -10.77 -16.26
C LEU A 182 40.31 -10.83 -14.99
N GLY A 183 40.35 -11.97 -14.31
CA GLY A 183 41.13 -12.21 -13.11
C GLY A 183 40.38 -11.92 -11.79
N PRO A 184 40.92 -12.42 -10.66
CA PRO A 184 40.28 -12.32 -9.34
C PRO A 184 40.19 -10.88 -8.82
N THR A 185 41.14 -10.02 -9.21
CA THR A 185 41.21 -8.62 -8.77
C THR A 185 39.99 -7.81 -9.19
N PHE A 186 39.39 -8.13 -10.34
CA PHE A 186 38.19 -7.43 -10.84
C PHE A 186 36.90 -8.15 -10.47
N THR A 187 36.90 -9.48 -10.50
CA THR A 187 35.67 -10.28 -10.28
C THR A 187 35.16 -10.26 -8.84
N ILE A 188 36.07 -10.36 -7.86
CA ILE A 188 35.69 -10.35 -6.45
C ILE A 188 34.98 -9.03 -6.06
N PRO A 189 35.55 -7.83 -6.30
CA PRO A 189 34.86 -6.59 -5.95
C PRO A 189 33.57 -6.38 -6.74
N MET A 190 33.55 -6.78 -8.02
CA MET A 190 32.35 -6.73 -8.88
C MET A 190 31.20 -7.56 -8.28
N GLN A 191 31.48 -8.80 -7.87
CA GLN A 191 30.51 -9.68 -7.23
C GLN A 191 30.07 -9.17 -5.86
N GLN A 192 31.00 -8.64 -5.05
CA GLN A 192 30.66 -8.07 -3.74
C GLN A 192 29.77 -6.83 -3.88
N MET A 193 30.09 -5.90 -4.78
CA MET A 193 29.24 -4.73 -5.04
C MET A 193 27.83 -5.13 -5.48
N PHE A 194 27.72 -6.17 -6.32
CA PHE A 194 26.45 -6.72 -6.75
C PHE A 194 25.67 -7.25 -5.54
N ILE A 195 26.23 -8.19 -4.79
CA ILE A 195 25.56 -8.90 -3.68
C ILE A 195 25.19 -7.94 -2.52
N VAL A 196 26.06 -7.00 -2.18
CA VAL A 196 25.90 -6.15 -0.98
C VAL A 196 24.68 -5.25 -1.04
N THR A 197 24.27 -4.84 -2.24
CA THR A 197 23.23 -3.84 -2.45
C THR A 197 22.00 -4.37 -3.17
N LEU A 198 22.01 -5.65 -3.59
CA LEU A 198 21.00 -6.22 -4.47
C LEU A 198 19.59 -6.24 -3.87
N ALA A 199 19.39 -6.99 -2.78
CA ALA A 199 18.07 -7.21 -2.20
C ALA A 199 17.45 -5.90 -1.75
N PHE A 200 18.19 -5.08 -0.99
CA PHE A 200 17.62 -3.84 -0.47
C PHE A 200 17.19 -2.88 -1.59
N PHE A 201 18.04 -2.69 -2.61
CA PHE A 201 17.72 -1.80 -3.72
C PHE A 201 16.54 -2.29 -4.56
N TRP A 202 16.54 -3.56 -4.95
CA TRP A 202 15.51 -4.11 -5.83
C TRP A 202 14.22 -4.43 -5.09
N ASP A 203 14.25 -4.86 -3.82
CA ASP A 203 13.05 -5.06 -3.00
C ASP A 203 12.32 -3.73 -2.79
N CYS A 204 13.04 -2.63 -2.51
CA CYS A 204 12.42 -1.30 -2.44
C CYS A 204 11.70 -0.92 -3.73
N ARG A 205 12.24 -1.28 -4.91
CA ARG A 205 11.61 -1.03 -6.21
C ARG A 205 10.45 -1.97 -6.49
N LEU A 206 10.60 -3.23 -6.13
CA LEU A 206 9.59 -4.26 -6.29
C LEU A 206 8.35 -3.89 -5.47
N PHE A 207 8.51 -3.59 -4.19
CA PHE A 207 7.40 -3.26 -3.30
C PHE A 207 6.97 -1.78 -3.33
N TYR A 208 7.59 -0.94 -4.17
CA TYR A 208 7.26 0.49 -4.23
C TYR A 208 5.79 0.75 -4.55
N ALA A 209 5.27 0.14 -5.62
CA ALA A 209 3.87 0.29 -6.01
C ALA A 209 2.93 -0.17 -4.88
N THR A 210 3.33 -1.21 -4.16
CA THR A 210 2.59 -1.82 -3.05
C THR A 210 2.51 -0.98 -1.82
N ILE A 211 3.62 -0.38 -1.46
CA ILE A 211 3.67 0.52 -0.32
C ILE A 211 2.88 1.78 -0.67
N MET A 212 3.04 2.32 -1.89
CA MET A 212 2.26 3.47 -2.36
C MET A 212 0.75 3.20 -2.29
N MET A 213 0.29 2.08 -2.86
CA MET A 213 -1.12 1.65 -2.82
C MET A 213 -1.63 1.55 -1.39
N SER A 214 -0.90 0.83 -0.52
CA SER A 214 -1.30 0.59 0.86
C SER A 214 -1.45 1.89 1.64
N VAL A 215 -0.48 2.80 1.50
CA VAL A 215 -0.51 4.12 2.15
C VAL A 215 -1.71 4.93 1.66
N LEU A 216 -1.97 4.96 0.35
CA LEU A 216 -3.10 5.71 -0.22
C LEU A 216 -4.45 5.15 0.23
N LEU A 217 -4.65 3.84 0.11
CA LEU A 217 -5.90 3.18 0.49
C LEU A 217 -6.16 3.30 2.00
N MET A 218 -5.13 3.21 2.83
CA MET A 218 -5.27 3.41 4.28
C MET A 218 -5.63 4.85 4.64
N GLY A 219 -5.05 5.83 3.93
CA GLY A 219 -5.42 7.24 4.09
C GLY A 219 -6.88 7.48 3.71
N LEU A 220 -7.30 6.95 2.55
CA LEU A 220 -8.70 7.03 2.09
C LEU A 220 -9.67 6.32 3.04
N ARG A 221 -9.27 5.19 3.63
CA ARG A 221 -10.08 4.49 4.64
C ARG A 221 -10.32 5.37 5.86
N GLY A 222 -9.29 6.09 6.31
CA GLY A 222 -9.42 7.07 7.40
C GLY A 222 -10.42 8.16 7.06
N GLU A 223 -10.28 8.79 5.89
CA GLU A 223 -11.21 9.84 5.43
C GLU A 223 -12.65 9.33 5.32
N LEU A 224 -12.84 8.12 4.80
CA LEU A 224 -14.17 7.50 4.68
C LEU A 224 -14.79 7.17 6.04
N SER A 225 -13.97 6.73 7.00
CA SER A 225 -14.41 6.50 8.38
C SER A 225 -14.88 7.79 9.06
N ILE A 226 -14.23 8.92 8.78
CA ILE A 226 -14.63 10.24 9.28
C ILE A 226 -15.97 10.66 8.66
N ILE A 227 -16.14 10.48 7.35
CA ILE A 227 -17.41 10.76 6.65
C ILE A 227 -18.53 9.88 7.22
N SER A 228 -18.28 8.59 7.43
CA SER A 228 -19.25 7.66 8.04
C SER A 228 -19.68 8.12 9.42
N HIS A 229 -18.73 8.50 10.26
CA HIS A 229 -19.06 9.03 11.58
C HIS A 229 -19.83 10.35 11.51
N GLY A 230 -19.55 11.20 10.51
CA GLY A 230 -20.33 12.41 10.24
C GLY A 230 -21.80 12.13 9.91
N PHE A 231 -22.11 11.04 9.21
CA PHE A 231 -23.50 10.61 8.99
C PHE A 231 -24.16 10.10 10.27
N GLU A 232 -23.45 9.31 11.09
CA GLU A 232 -23.96 8.80 12.37
C GLU A 232 -24.25 9.92 13.39
N THR A 233 -23.34 10.89 13.51
CA THR A 233 -23.51 12.04 14.42
C THR A 233 -24.66 12.94 13.96
N LEU A 234 -24.85 13.09 12.65
CA LEU A 234 -25.97 13.83 12.07
C LEU A 234 -27.32 13.21 12.44
N ILE A 235 -27.45 11.87 12.36
CA ILE A 235 -28.67 11.14 12.77
C ILE A 235 -28.95 11.33 14.26
N SER A 236 -27.95 11.05 15.10
CA SER A 236 -28.11 11.15 16.56
C SER A 236 -28.50 12.56 17.02
N ARG A 237 -27.88 13.60 16.44
CA ARG A 237 -28.24 15.00 16.73
C ARG A 237 -29.64 15.36 16.21
N ALA A 238 -30.03 14.88 15.03
CA ALA A 238 -31.37 15.10 14.49
C ALA A 238 -32.47 14.51 15.41
N ARG A 239 -32.26 13.31 15.96
CA ARG A 239 -33.19 12.72 16.97
C ARG A 239 -33.28 13.58 18.23
N HIS A 240 -32.15 14.03 18.77
CA HIS A 240 -32.16 14.87 19.97
C HIS A 240 -32.89 16.21 19.76
N VAL A 241 -32.76 16.84 18.58
CA VAL A 241 -33.50 18.07 18.25
C VAL A 241 -35.01 17.82 18.17
N GLN A 242 -35.42 16.67 17.63
CA GLN A 242 -36.81 16.25 17.57
C GLN A 242 -37.42 16.03 18.96
N ASP A 243 -36.70 15.36 19.86
CA ASP A 243 -37.15 15.10 21.23
C ASP A 243 -37.22 16.38 22.08
N ALA A 244 -36.29 17.31 21.87
CA ALA A 244 -36.21 18.56 22.64
C ALA A 244 -37.24 19.62 22.23
N LYS A 245 -37.63 19.68 20.94
CA LYS A 245 -38.59 20.66 20.43
C LYS A 245 -39.99 20.05 20.25
N ARG A 246 -40.76 19.91 21.34
CA ARG A 246 -42.23 19.69 21.29
C ARG A 246 -43.00 20.97 20.95
N GLY A 247 -42.69 21.58 19.81
CA GLY A 247 -43.40 22.77 19.28
C GLY A 247 -44.50 22.40 18.26
N PRO A 248 -45.24 23.38 17.71
CA PRO A 248 -46.34 23.14 16.75
C PRO A 248 -45.90 22.71 15.34
N SER A 249 -44.61 22.72 15.00
CA SER A 249 -44.09 22.27 13.70
C SER A 249 -42.68 21.62 13.79
N PRO A 250 -42.52 20.53 14.56
CA PRO A 250 -41.21 19.92 14.83
C PRO A 250 -40.53 19.41 13.54
N ASN A 251 -41.31 18.95 12.56
CA ASN A 251 -40.80 18.36 11.32
C ASN A 251 -40.15 19.40 10.39
N ALA A 252 -40.65 20.65 10.35
CA ALA A 252 -40.08 21.70 9.51
C ALA A 252 -38.71 22.16 10.04
N VAL A 253 -38.59 22.31 11.37
CA VAL A 253 -37.34 22.69 12.04
C VAL A 253 -36.30 21.57 11.94
N GLN A 254 -36.73 20.32 11.99
CA GLN A 254 -35.86 19.16 11.77
C GLN A 254 -35.36 19.11 10.33
N LEU A 255 -36.23 19.35 9.34
CA LEU A 255 -35.86 19.35 7.93
C LEU A 255 -34.84 20.46 7.60
N GLU A 256 -35.07 21.68 8.09
CA GLU A 256 -34.15 22.81 7.89
C GLU A 256 -32.78 22.55 8.53
N TYR A 257 -32.75 22.02 9.77
CA TYR A 257 -31.50 21.65 10.44
C TYR A 257 -30.75 20.54 9.67
N LEU A 258 -31.49 19.53 9.22
CA LEU A 258 -30.92 18.40 8.51
C LEU A 258 -30.40 18.83 7.14
N GLU A 259 -31.09 19.71 6.42
CA GLU A 259 -30.62 20.27 5.15
C GLU A 259 -29.33 21.09 5.31
N LEU A 260 -29.26 21.94 6.35
CA LEU A 260 -28.07 22.73 6.67
C LEU A 260 -26.87 21.86 7.04
N THR A 261 -27.09 20.75 7.75
CA THR A 261 -26.01 19.89 8.27
C THR A 261 -25.61 18.78 7.28
N LEU A 262 -26.54 18.32 6.44
CA LEU A 262 -26.32 17.26 5.46
C LEU A 262 -25.52 17.74 4.25
N LYS A 263 -25.77 18.96 3.76
CA LYS A 263 -25.08 19.54 2.58
C LYS A 263 -23.54 19.46 2.71
N PRO A 264 -22.91 19.85 3.84
CA PRO A 264 -21.47 19.69 4.05
C PRO A 264 -20.98 18.24 3.97
N VAL A 265 -21.66 17.30 4.64
CA VAL A 265 -21.26 15.88 4.70
C VAL A 265 -21.39 15.24 3.31
N LEU A 266 -22.48 15.54 2.60
CA LEU A 266 -22.71 15.07 1.23
C LEU A 266 -21.62 15.60 0.27
N LYS A 267 -21.25 16.87 0.40
CA LYS A 267 -20.17 17.46 -0.40
C LYS A 267 -18.84 16.76 -0.17
N GLN A 268 -18.51 16.40 1.08
CA GLN A 268 -17.31 15.62 1.41
C GLN A 268 -17.34 14.23 0.76
N HIS A 269 -18.48 13.53 0.82
CA HIS A 269 -18.66 12.23 0.17
C HIS A 269 -18.48 12.30 -1.35
N ILE A 270 -19.04 13.32 -2.01
CA ILE A 270 -18.87 13.51 -3.46
C ILE A 270 -17.40 13.80 -3.82
N GLU A 271 -16.70 14.62 -3.04
CA GLU A 271 -15.27 14.89 -3.23
C GLU A 271 -14.45 13.59 -3.07
N PHE A 272 -14.77 12.78 -2.06
CA PHE A 272 -14.16 11.47 -1.84
C PHE A 272 -14.36 10.52 -3.04
N LEU A 273 -15.59 10.39 -3.54
CA LEU A 273 -15.91 9.53 -4.68
C LEU A 273 -15.17 9.96 -5.95
N LYS A 274 -14.98 11.27 -6.16
CA LYS A 274 -14.19 11.78 -7.28
C LYS A 274 -12.73 11.32 -7.18
N ILE A 275 -12.13 11.36 -5.99
CA ILE A 275 -10.75 10.89 -5.78
C ILE A 275 -10.64 9.37 -5.99
N ILE A 276 -11.59 8.59 -5.50
CA ILE A 276 -11.65 7.14 -5.76
C ILE A 276 -11.74 6.84 -7.26
N GLY A 277 -12.58 7.56 -8.00
CA GLY A 277 -12.71 7.41 -9.44
C GLY A 277 -11.40 7.66 -10.21
N LEU A 278 -10.61 8.65 -9.77
CA LEU A 278 -9.28 8.93 -10.34
C LEU A 278 -8.25 7.86 -9.98
N LEU A 279 -8.34 7.28 -8.79
CA LEU A 279 -7.38 6.30 -8.29
C LEU A 279 -7.67 4.86 -8.77
N LYS A 280 -8.93 4.57 -9.14
CA LYS A 280 -9.39 3.27 -9.64
C LYS A 280 -8.50 2.64 -10.73
N PRO A 281 -8.13 3.31 -11.83
CA PRO A 281 -7.27 2.70 -12.85
C PRO A 281 -5.92 2.27 -12.28
N PHE A 282 -5.28 3.12 -11.47
CA PHE A 282 -4.01 2.79 -10.82
C PHE A 282 -4.12 1.53 -9.96
N VAL A 283 -5.14 1.45 -9.11
CA VAL A 283 -5.34 0.30 -8.22
C VAL A 283 -5.60 -0.98 -9.01
N ASN A 284 -6.44 -0.91 -10.04
CA ASN A 284 -6.77 -2.06 -10.87
C ASN A 284 -5.53 -2.62 -11.61
N TYR A 285 -4.71 -1.75 -12.21
CA TYR A 285 -3.51 -2.17 -12.93
C TYR A 285 -2.41 -2.66 -11.99
N ALA A 286 -2.18 -1.95 -10.88
CA ALA A 286 -1.20 -2.39 -9.89
C ALA A 286 -1.60 -3.75 -9.29
N PHE A 287 -2.89 -3.96 -8.98
CA PHE A 287 -3.47 -5.26 -8.58
C PHE A 287 -3.17 -6.36 -9.60
N ALA A 288 -3.47 -6.13 -10.87
CA ALA A 288 -3.22 -7.12 -11.92
C ALA A 288 -1.74 -7.50 -12.03
N ILE A 289 -0.83 -6.53 -11.98
CA ILE A 289 0.61 -6.79 -12.04
C ILE A 289 1.07 -7.61 -10.82
N THR A 290 0.63 -7.25 -9.62
CA THR A 290 0.98 -7.97 -8.38
C THR A 290 0.34 -9.33 -8.27
N TYR A 291 -0.79 -9.57 -8.94
CA TYR A 291 -1.41 -10.88 -8.95
C TYR A 291 -0.76 -11.80 -9.99
N TYR A 292 -0.73 -11.39 -11.26
CA TYR A 292 -0.30 -12.27 -12.35
C TYR A 292 1.22 -12.48 -12.41
N CYS A 293 2.02 -11.43 -12.19
CA CYS A 293 3.48 -11.56 -12.34
C CYS A 293 4.08 -12.48 -11.27
N PRO A 294 3.74 -12.36 -9.97
CA PRO A 294 4.20 -13.29 -8.95
C PRO A 294 3.71 -14.72 -9.11
N MET A 295 2.49 -14.97 -9.61
CA MET A 295 2.04 -16.34 -9.88
C MET A 295 2.99 -17.07 -10.84
N ILE A 296 3.44 -16.40 -11.89
CA ILE A 296 4.43 -16.95 -12.83
C ILE A 296 5.77 -17.20 -12.11
N LEU A 297 6.25 -16.24 -11.31
CA LEU A 297 7.50 -16.38 -10.57
C LEU A 297 7.46 -17.55 -9.56
N VAL A 298 6.36 -17.69 -8.82
CA VAL A 298 6.16 -18.79 -7.85
C VAL A 298 6.10 -20.13 -8.57
N ALA A 299 5.44 -20.23 -9.73
CA ALA A 299 5.41 -21.46 -10.51
C ALA A 299 6.82 -21.91 -10.95
N VAL A 300 7.65 -20.96 -11.42
CA VAL A 300 9.06 -21.24 -11.78
C VAL A 300 9.88 -21.63 -10.57
N LEU A 301 9.69 -20.97 -9.42
CA LEU A 301 10.36 -21.31 -8.16
C LEU A 301 10.02 -22.72 -7.67
N VAL A 302 8.74 -23.10 -7.69
CA VAL A 302 8.30 -24.46 -7.33
C VAL A 302 8.92 -25.51 -8.27
N TYR A 303 8.98 -25.22 -9.56
CA TYR A 303 9.66 -26.10 -10.51
C TYR A 303 11.15 -26.26 -10.19
N MET A 304 11.86 -25.17 -9.87
CA MET A 304 13.26 -25.21 -9.45
C MET A 304 13.44 -26.01 -8.16
N LEU A 305 12.53 -25.88 -7.20
CA LEU A 305 12.55 -26.60 -5.94
C LEU A 305 12.45 -28.12 -6.15
N ILE A 306 11.48 -28.58 -6.96
CA ILE A 306 11.29 -30.00 -7.27
C ILE A 306 12.56 -30.60 -7.90
N ARG A 307 13.29 -29.81 -8.69
CA ARG A 307 14.41 -30.29 -9.49
C ARG A 307 15.76 -30.29 -8.75
N ASP A 308 16.04 -29.27 -7.93
CA ASP A 308 17.33 -29.12 -7.23
C ASP A 308 17.33 -29.77 -5.83
N GLY A 309 16.15 -29.92 -5.20
CA GLY A 309 16.01 -30.58 -3.88
C GLY A 309 16.76 -29.91 -2.72
N SER A 310 17.39 -28.75 -2.94
CA SER A 310 18.18 -28.04 -1.94
C SER A 310 17.30 -27.37 -0.90
N ILE A 311 17.63 -27.57 0.38
CA ILE A 311 16.94 -26.93 1.53
C ILE A 311 16.98 -25.40 1.42
N THR A 312 18.09 -24.84 0.92
CA THR A 312 18.23 -23.38 0.76
C THR A 312 17.28 -22.83 -0.31
N ASN A 313 17.11 -23.55 -1.42
CA ASN A 313 16.13 -23.17 -2.43
C ASN A 313 14.71 -23.34 -1.90
N ALA A 314 14.45 -24.38 -1.10
CA ALA A 314 13.15 -24.59 -0.46
C ALA A 314 12.76 -23.40 0.43
N LEU A 315 13.69 -22.93 1.26
CA LEU A 315 13.50 -21.77 2.12
C LEU A 315 13.26 -20.49 1.31
N LEU A 316 14.04 -20.25 0.26
CA LEU A 316 13.89 -19.09 -0.62
C LEU A 316 12.55 -19.11 -1.38
N CYS A 317 12.14 -20.29 -1.87
CA CYS A 317 10.86 -20.46 -2.56
C CYS A 317 9.69 -20.23 -1.59
N ALA A 318 9.74 -20.82 -0.40
CA ALA A 318 8.71 -20.68 0.62
C ALA A 318 8.58 -19.23 1.10
N SER A 319 9.70 -18.54 1.37
CA SER A 319 9.68 -17.14 1.79
C SER A 319 9.09 -16.25 0.69
N THR A 320 9.52 -16.41 -0.56
CA THR A 320 9.04 -15.62 -1.69
C THR A 320 7.55 -15.86 -1.96
N ALA A 321 7.10 -17.12 -1.95
CA ALA A 321 5.68 -17.45 -2.12
C ALA A 321 4.82 -16.87 -0.99
N MET A 322 5.28 -17.00 0.27
CA MET A 322 4.57 -16.43 1.42
C MET A 322 4.50 -14.91 1.36
N SER A 323 5.56 -14.22 0.93
CA SER A 323 5.57 -12.77 0.76
C SER A 323 4.54 -12.31 -0.27
N TYR A 324 4.43 -12.98 -1.42
CA TYR A 324 3.46 -12.61 -2.45
C TYR A 324 2.02 -12.94 -2.08
N VAL A 325 1.80 -14.06 -1.40
CA VAL A 325 0.49 -14.41 -0.83
C VAL A 325 0.05 -13.36 0.19
N LEU A 326 0.96 -12.97 1.09
CA LEU A 326 0.69 -11.94 2.09
C LEU A 326 0.42 -10.57 1.44
N GLU A 327 1.18 -10.23 0.39
CA GLU A 327 0.97 -9.00 -0.39
C GLU A 327 -0.43 -8.95 -1.02
N CYS A 328 -0.85 -10.03 -1.68
CA CYS A 328 -2.17 -10.13 -2.30
C CYS A 328 -3.28 -10.09 -1.24
N TYR A 329 -3.14 -10.87 -0.17
CA TYR A 329 -4.07 -10.90 0.95
C TYR A 329 -4.23 -9.50 1.58
N TRP A 330 -3.12 -8.81 1.81
CA TRP A 330 -3.13 -7.47 2.40
C TRP A 330 -3.91 -6.46 1.56
N TRP A 331 -3.77 -6.51 0.23
CA TRP A 331 -4.54 -5.65 -0.67
C TRP A 331 -6.02 -5.98 -0.68
N CYS A 332 -6.38 -7.28 -0.74
CA CYS A 332 -7.77 -7.70 -0.63
C CYS A 332 -8.38 -7.21 0.69
N TYR A 333 -7.66 -7.36 1.81
CA TYR A 333 -8.09 -6.87 3.11
C TYR A 333 -8.30 -5.34 3.15
N LEU A 334 -7.39 -4.56 2.57
CA LEU A 334 -7.54 -3.10 2.53
C LEU A 334 -8.73 -2.66 1.68
N ILE A 335 -8.97 -3.33 0.55
CA ILE A 335 -10.09 -3.04 -0.34
C ILE A 335 -11.41 -3.44 0.31
N ASP A 336 -11.51 -4.64 0.87
CA ASP A 336 -12.71 -5.09 1.60
C ASP A 336 -13.00 -4.15 2.75
N SER A 337 -11.99 -3.77 3.53
CA SER A 337 -12.21 -2.85 4.63
C SER A 337 -12.66 -1.45 4.17
N LEU A 338 -12.28 -0.99 2.98
CA LEU A 338 -12.80 0.25 2.40
C LEU A 338 -14.28 0.08 2.01
N GLN A 339 -14.63 -1.05 1.40
CA GLN A 339 -15.99 -1.38 1.01
C GLN A 339 -16.91 -1.53 2.24
N ASP A 340 -16.43 -2.13 3.32
CA ASP A 340 -17.16 -2.24 4.59
C ASP A 340 -17.50 -0.87 5.17
N GLN A 341 -16.58 0.09 5.11
CA GLN A 341 -16.83 1.47 5.55
C GLN A 341 -17.83 2.18 4.63
N ALA A 342 -17.81 1.88 3.34
CA ALA A 342 -18.81 2.36 2.40
C ALA A 342 -20.20 1.79 2.73
N ALA A 343 -20.30 0.49 3.02
CA ALA A 343 -21.55 -0.15 3.40
C ALA A 343 -22.16 0.48 4.67
N LYS A 344 -21.34 0.81 5.68
CA LYS A 344 -21.79 1.55 6.87
C LYS A 344 -22.35 2.93 6.57
N ILE A 345 -21.80 3.63 5.57
CA ILE A 345 -22.38 4.89 5.10
C ILE A 345 -23.74 4.63 4.47
N ALA A 346 -23.89 3.60 3.65
CA ALA A 346 -25.19 3.26 3.05
C ALA A 346 -26.24 2.93 4.13
N ASP A 347 -25.86 2.20 5.18
CA ASP A 347 -26.74 1.89 6.31
C ASP A 347 -27.12 3.16 7.09
N SER A 348 -26.14 4.02 7.37
CA SER A 348 -26.37 5.30 8.05
C SER A 348 -27.29 6.21 7.22
N VAL A 349 -27.03 6.35 5.92
CA VAL A 349 -27.88 7.11 4.98
C VAL A 349 -29.29 6.53 4.92
N SER A 350 -29.44 5.20 4.96
CA SER A 350 -30.75 4.54 5.04
C SER A 350 -31.50 4.96 6.31
N GLY A 351 -30.81 4.99 7.44
CA GLY A 351 -31.33 5.51 8.70
C GLY A 351 -31.83 6.96 8.59
N VAL A 352 -31.04 7.84 7.96
CA VAL A 352 -31.47 9.24 7.68
C VAL A 352 -32.75 9.27 6.85
N ILE A 353 -32.84 8.47 5.78
CA ILE A 353 -34.02 8.41 4.90
C ILE A 353 -35.27 7.96 5.66
N PHE A 354 -35.14 6.98 6.56
CA PHE A 354 -36.26 6.50 7.37
C PHE A 354 -36.74 7.52 8.41
N GLU A 355 -35.80 8.29 8.98
CA GLU A 355 -36.11 9.32 9.98
C GLU A 355 -36.61 10.65 9.38
N LEU A 356 -36.42 10.85 8.06
CA LEU A 356 -37.00 11.98 7.34
C LEU A 356 -38.54 11.90 7.38
N SER A 357 -39.12 12.62 8.34
CA SER A 357 -40.56 12.77 8.46
C SER A 357 -41.11 13.67 7.35
N HIS A 358 -42.26 13.29 6.79
CA HIS A 358 -42.89 14.07 5.73
C HIS A 358 -43.36 15.42 6.29
N SER A 359 -42.91 16.51 5.67
CA SER A 359 -43.44 17.85 5.88
C SER A 359 -44.35 18.22 4.70
N SER A 360 -45.63 18.48 4.97
CA SER A 360 -46.57 18.95 3.94
C SER A 360 -46.32 20.40 3.54
N VAL A 361 -45.61 21.17 4.37
CA VAL A 361 -45.32 22.60 4.18
C VAL A 361 -44.11 22.82 3.25
N ASP A 362 -43.17 21.87 3.22
CA ASP A 362 -41.99 21.90 2.35
C ASP A 362 -41.79 20.56 1.63
N HIS A 363 -42.79 20.22 0.80
CA HIS A 363 -42.81 18.94 0.09
C HIS A 363 -41.69 18.82 -0.95
N SER A 364 -41.34 19.92 -1.61
CA SER A 364 -40.28 19.95 -2.62
C SER A 364 -38.90 19.73 -2.02
N GLY A 365 -38.56 20.42 -0.92
CA GLY A 365 -37.27 20.23 -0.24
C GLY A 365 -37.12 18.82 0.33
N TYR A 366 -38.21 18.28 0.88
CA TYR A 366 -38.27 16.89 1.34
C TYR A 366 -37.96 15.88 0.22
N LEU A 367 -38.60 16.03 -0.96
CA LEU A 367 -38.40 15.14 -2.09
C LEU A 367 -36.96 15.22 -2.61
N GLU A 368 -36.43 16.42 -2.83
CA GLU A 368 -35.06 16.62 -3.34
C GLU A 368 -34.01 15.99 -2.44
N MET A 369 -34.15 16.17 -1.13
CA MET A 369 -33.22 15.63 -0.14
C MET A 369 -33.30 14.11 -0.05
N ARG A 370 -34.52 13.56 -0.04
CA ARG A 370 -34.73 12.11 -0.04
C ARG A 370 -34.17 11.46 -1.29
N THR A 371 -34.40 12.05 -2.46
CA THR A 371 -33.84 11.55 -3.73
C THR A 371 -32.32 11.61 -3.74
N SER A 372 -31.72 12.70 -3.25
CA SER A 372 -30.25 12.84 -3.15
C SER A 372 -29.63 11.78 -2.24
N LEU A 373 -30.23 11.53 -1.07
CA LEU A 373 -29.81 10.49 -0.14
C LEU A 373 -29.98 9.09 -0.74
N MET A 374 -31.09 8.82 -1.43
CA MET A 374 -31.29 7.55 -2.14
C MET A 374 -30.24 7.33 -3.23
N ILE A 375 -29.85 8.36 -3.97
CA ILE A 375 -28.77 8.27 -4.97
C ILE A 375 -27.46 7.88 -4.28
N VAL A 376 -27.12 8.51 -3.15
CA VAL A 376 -25.93 8.15 -2.37
C VAL A 376 -26.02 6.73 -1.85
N GLN A 377 -27.15 6.31 -1.29
CA GLN A 377 -27.37 4.97 -0.79
C GLN A 377 -27.19 3.94 -1.89
N ILE A 378 -27.83 4.14 -3.05
CA ILE A 378 -27.72 3.25 -4.20
C ILE A 378 -26.27 3.21 -4.65
N TYR A 379 -25.63 4.36 -4.85
CA TYR A 379 -24.25 4.42 -5.34
C TYR A 379 -23.25 3.76 -4.38
N THR A 380 -23.47 3.90 -3.07
CA THR A 380 -22.57 3.35 -2.05
C THR A 380 -22.83 1.86 -1.80
N SER A 381 -24.08 1.39 -1.92
CA SER A 381 -24.46 -0.02 -1.75
C SER A 381 -24.23 -0.88 -3.00
N THR A 382 -24.38 -0.34 -4.21
CA THR A 382 -24.15 -1.08 -5.47
C THR A 382 -22.69 -1.14 -5.89
N GLN A 383 -21.80 -0.39 -5.24
CA GLN A 383 -20.37 -0.41 -5.57
C GLN A 383 -19.53 -1.40 -4.75
N SER A 384 -20.02 -2.64 -4.60
CA SER A 384 -19.21 -3.81 -4.24
C SER A 384 -18.06 -4.12 -5.23
N GLY A 385 -17.86 -3.28 -6.25
CA GLY A 385 -16.81 -3.36 -7.27
C GLY A 385 -16.03 -2.06 -7.48
N TRP A 386 -15.74 -1.30 -6.41
CA TRP A 386 -14.82 -0.13 -6.50
C TRP A 386 -13.54 -0.48 -7.24
N PHE A 387 -12.98 -1.64 -6.94
CA PHE A 387 -11.75 -2.13 -7.53
C PHE A 387 -11.95 -3.51 -8.15
N SER A 388 -11.39 -3.69 -9.33
CA SER A 388 -11.49 -4.94 -10.11
C SER A 388 -10.11 -5.26 -10.66
N CYS A 389 -9.70 -6.53 -10.61
CA CYS A 389 -8.47 -6.98 -11.25
C CYS A 389 -8.62 -6.91 -12.77
N ALA A 390 -8.16 -5.82 -13.39
CA ALA A 390 -8.25 -5.54 -14.84
C ALA A 390 -9.66 -5.76 -15.45
N GLY A 391 -10.74 -5.63 -14.66
CA GLY A 391 -12.13 -5.85 -15.09
C GLY A 391 -12.59 -7.32 -15.07
N ASN A 392 -11.74 -8.27 -14.67
CA ASN A 392 -12.05 -9.70 -14.69
C ASN A 392 -12.73 -10.18 -13.40
N PHE A 393 -12.24 -9.75 -12.22
CA PHE A 393 -12.78 -10.17 -10.92
C PHE A 393 -12.82 -8.99 -9.93
N PRO A 394 -13.85 -8.90 -9.07
CA PRO A 394 -13.81 -7.98 -7.95
C PRO A 394 -12.65 -8.36 -7.02
N VAL A 395 -11.94 -7.35 -6.53
CA VAL A 395 -10.85 -7.59 -5.57
C VAL A 395 -11.47 -7.76 -4.19
N SER A 396 -11.48 -8.99 -3.66
CA SER A 396 -11.97 -9.30 -2.31
C SER A 396 -11.27 -10.49 -1.67
N ILE A 397 -11.37 -10.62 -0.34
CA ILE A 397 -10.90 -11.79 0.42
C ILE A 397 -11.66 -13.04 -0.01
N GLU A 398 -12.95 -12.92 -0.34
CA GLU A 398 -13.74 -14.05 -0.84
C GLU A 398 -13.23 -14.54 -2.19
N ALA A 399 -12.89 -13.63 -3.10
CA ALA A 399 -12.22 -13.99 -4.34
C ALA A 399 -10.88 -14.67 -4.06
N PHE A 400 -10.09 -14.15 -3.12
CA PHE A 400 -8.81 -14.75 -2.73
C PHE A 400 -8.94 -16.16 -2.14
N LYS A 401 -9.95 -16.44 -1.30
CA LYS A 401 -10.18 -17.75 -0.68
C LYS A 401 -10.57 -18.85 -1.67
N ASN A 402 -11.15 -18.47 -2.82
CA ASN A 402 -11.58 -19.40 -3.85
C ASN A 402 -10.44 -19.83 -4.80
N PHE A 403 -9.26 -19.23 -4.64
CA PHE A 403 -8.00 -19.62 -5.30
C PHE A 403 -7.08 -20.29 -4.28
#